data_AF-A0A7T0HI85-F1
#
_entry.id   AF-A0A7T0HI85-F1
#
_cell.length_a   1.000
_cell.length_b   1.000
_cell.length_c   1.000
_cell.angle_alpha   90.00
_cell.angle_beta   90.00
_cell.angle_gamma   90.00
#
_symmetry.space_group_name_H-M   'P 1'
#
loop_
_entity.id
_entity.type
_entity.pdbx_description
1 polymer ?
#
loop_
_entity_poly.entity_id
_entity_poly.type
_entity_poly.pdbx_seq_one_letter_code
_entity_poly.pdbx_strand_id
1 'polypeptide(L)'
;MRENYFNSGVMFTHLKNWADKELTGKSLCFIKDNPSLKYPDQDALNILLHEKTIILPRKFNCIYSIKSELKDKTHQAYKKIINDESVFIHYVGTTKPWNEWGQYPSTIFFHQSV
;
A
#
# COMPACT_ATOMS: atom_id res chain seq x y z
N MET A 1 -11.24 -5.76 14.63
CA MET A 1 -10.17 -6.35 13.78
C MET A 1 -9.56 -5.35 12.76
N ARG A 2 -9.52 -4.02 13.01
CA ARG A 2 -8.98 -3.05 12.03
C ARG A 2 -7.80 -2.22 12.49
N GLU A 3 -7.42 -2.26 13.77
CA GLU A 3 -6.39 -1.33 14.27
C GLU A 3 -4.96 -1.73 13.88
N ASN A 4 -4.73 -2.97 13.46
CA ASN A 4 -3.38 -3.50 13.20
C ASN A 4 -3.17 -4.06 11.78
N TYR A 5 -4.13 -3.87 10.84
CA TYR A 5 -3.95 -4.32 9.46
C TYR A 5 -3.23 -3.23 8.64
N PHE A 6 -2.03 -3.52 8.16
CA PHE A 6 -1.20 -2.58 7.40
C PHE A 6 -1.11 -2.92 5.91
N ASN A 7 -0.77 -1.93 5.09
CA ASN A 7 -0.46 -2.13 3.67
C ASN A 7 1.02 -2.48 3.47
N SER A 8 1.31 -3.56 2.71
CA SER A 8 2.67 -4.05 2.50
C SER A 8 3.52 -3.22 1.53
N GLY A 9 2.96 -2.18 0.89
CA GLY A 9 3.69 -1.38 -0.10
C GLY A 9 4.75 -0.44 0.46
N VAL A 10 4.67 -0.08 1.74
CA VAL A 10 5.72 0.65 2.44
C VAL A 10 5.88 0.04 3.82
N MET A 11 7.10 -0.44 4.11
CA MET A 11 7.43 -1.06 5.40
C MET A 11 8.82 -0.58 5.84
N PHE A 12 8.92 -0.12 7.08
CA PHE A 12 10.20 0.07 7.75
C PHE A 12 10.47 -1.16 8.61
N THR A 13 11.51 -1.93 8.27
CA THR A 13 11.71 -3.27 8.84
C THR A 13 13.08 -3.42 9.49
N HIS A 14 13.13 -4.20 10.57
CA HIS A 14 14.37 -4.58 11.22
C HIS A 14 14.96 -5.83 10.57
N LEU A 15 15.86 -5.64 9.60
CA LEU A 15 16.37 -6.72 8.74
C LEU A 15 16.99 -7.91 9.49
N LYS A 16 17.77 -7.66 10.57
CA LYS A 16 18.34 -8.76 11.38
C LYS A 16 17.25 -9.63 12.00
N ASN A 17 16.28 -9.03 12.70
CA ASN A 17 15.13 -9.76 13.25
C ASN A 17 14.29 -10.45 12.16
N TRP A 18 14.23 -9.88 10.95
CA TRP A 18 13.54 -10.51 9.82
C TRP A 18 14.22 -11.80 9.38
N ALA A 19 15.55 -11.77 9.28
CA ALA A 19 16.38 -12.93 8.95
C ALA A 19 16.37 -13.97 10.09
N ASP A 20 16.62 -13.56 11.34
CA ASP A 20 16.67 -14.45 12.51
C ASP A 20 15.34 -15.21 12.73
N LYS A 21 14.21 -14.60 12.33
CA LYS A 21 12.89 -15.23 12.42
C LYS A 21 12.46 -15.97 11.15
N GLU A 22 13.29 -15.97 10.12
CA GLU A 22 13.04 -16.60 8.81
C GLU A 22 11.71 -16.15 8.18
N LEU A 23 11.38 -14.86 8.32
CA LEU A 23 10.06 -14.34 7.95
C LEU A 23 9.76 -14.55 6.47
N THR A 24 10.73 -14.36 5.58
CA THR A 24 10.54 -14.61 4.14
C THR A 24 10.08 -16.04 3.86
N GLY A 25 10.77 -17.04 4.43
CA GLY A 25 10.42 -18.44 4.25
C GLY A 25 9.04 -18.76 4.80
N LYS A 26 8.74 -18.28 6.02
CA LYS A 26 7.42 -18.46 6.65
C LYS A 26 6.29 -17.81 5.85
N SER A 27 6.50 -16.61 5.33
CA SER A 27 5.54 -15.93 4.47
C SER A 27 5.27 -16.70 3.18
N LEU A 28 6.31 -17.20 2.51
CA LEU A 28 6.16 -18.00 1.28
C LEU A 28 5.42 -19.32 1.54
N CYS A 29 5.77 -20.04 2.61
CA CYS A 29 5.04 -21.26 3.01
C CYS A 29 3.57 -20.94 3.31
N PHE A 30 3.30 -19.89 4.09
CA PHE A 30 1.94 -19.49 4.43
C PHE A 30 1.10 -19.16 3.17
N ILE A 31 1.67 -18.42 2.22
CA ILE A 31 0.99 -18.10 0.96
C ILE A 31 0.68 -19.36 0.16
N LYS A 32 1.66 -20.28 0.06
CA LYS A 32 1.50 -21.54 -0.66
C LYS A 32 0.38 -22.41 -0.08
N ASP A 33 0.29 -22.45 1.25
CA ASP A 33 -0.70 -23.25 1.97
C ASP A 33 -2.10 -22.59 1.99
N ASN A 34 -2.20 -21.31 1.61
CA ASN A 34 -3.44 -20.54 1.62
C ASN A 34 -3.70 -19.87 0.24
N PRO A 35 -4.01 -20.64 -0.82
CA PRO A 35 -4.16 -20.12 -2.18
C PRO A 35 -5.37 -19.20 -2.38
N SER A 36 -6.31 -19.16 -1.42
CA SER A 36 -7.52 -18.33 -1.46
C SER A 36 -7.34 -16.93 -0.86
N LEU A 37 -6.13 -16.57 -0.43
CA LEU A 37 -5.84 -15.23 0.09
C LEU A 37 -6.14 -14.16 -0.96
N LYS A 38 -6.82 -13.10 -0.53
CA LYS A 38 -7.22 -12.00 -1.41
C LYS A 38 -6.02 -11.13 -1.78
N TYR A 39 -5.13 -10.90 -0.82
CA TYR A 39 -3.89 -10.14 -1.00
C TYR A 39 -2.73 -10.98 -0.45
N PRO A 40 -2.17 -11.91 -1.24
CA PRO A 40 -1.35 -13.01 -0.72
C PRO A 40 -0.21 -12.59 0.23
N ASP A 41 0.67 -11.69 -0.22
CA ASP A 41 1.80 -11.21 0.58
C ASP A 41 1.34 -10.35 1.77
N GLN A 42 0.42 -9.42 1.54
CA GLN A 42 -0.07 -8.50 2.57
C GLN A 42 -0.81 -9.25 3.68
N ASP A 43 -1.68 -10.20 3.32
CA ASP A 43 -2.44 -11.01 4.28
C ASP A 43 -1.50 -11.92 5.07
N ALA A 44 -0.55 -12.59 4.41
CA ALA A 44 0.45 -13.41 5.09
C ALA A 44 1.27 -12.60 6.10
N LEU A 45 1.72 -11.41 5.72
CA LEU A 45 2.48 -10.54 6.61
C LEU A 45 1.64 -10.04 7.79
N ASN A 46 0.39 -9.63 7.56
CA ASN A 46 -0.51 -9.17 8.63
C ASN A 46 -0.84 -10.29 9.64
N ILE A 47 -0.95 -11.54 9.18
CA ILE A 47 -1.20 -12.69 10.05
C ILE A 47 0.06 -13.07 10.84
N LEU A 48 1.21 -13.22 10.16
CA LEU A 48 2.46 -13.64 10.81
C LEU A 48 3.03 -12.60 11.78
N LEU A 49 2.78 -11.32 11.49
CA LEU A 49 3.26 -10.17 12.28
C LEU A 49 2.16 -9.55 13.16
N HIS A 50 1.03 -10.23 13.37
CA HIS A 50 -0.01 -9.74 14.26
C HIS A 50 0.57 -9.36 15.64
N GLU A 51 0.27 -8.14 16.10
CA GLU A 51 0.77 -7.53 17.36
C GLU A 51 2.29 -7.34 17.44
N LYS A 52 3.01 -7.49 16.33
CA LYS A 52 4.48 -7.30 16.23
C LYS A 52 4.83 -6.14 15.31
N THR A 53 3.88 -5.25 15.07
CA THR A 53 4.00 -4.11 14.15
C THR A 53 3.64 -2.81 14.86
N ILE A 54 4.23 -1.72 14.34
CA ILE A 54 3.85 -0.35 14.68
C ILE A 54 3.28 0.27 13.42
N ILE A 55 2.06 0.81 13.49
CA ILE A 55 1.43 1.46 12.34
C ILE A 55 2.03 2.86 12.17
N LEU A 56 2.65 3.09 11.02
CA LEU A 56 3.22 4.39 10.68
C LEU A 56 2.13 5.40 10.31
N PRO A 57 2.38 6.71 10.53
CA PRO A 57 1.48 7.76 10.05
C PRO A 57 1.21 7.65 8.55
N ARG A 58 -0.04 7.90 8.16
CA ARG A 58 -0.53 7.77 6.78
C ARG A 58 0.32 8.53 5.75
N LYS A 59 0.96 9.64 6.11
CA LYS A 59 1.81 10.42 5.20
C LYS A 59 2.95 9.60 4.56
N PHE A 60 3.44 8.57 5.23
CA PHE A 60 4.50 7.69 4.70
C PHE A 60 3.95 6.53 3.85
N ASN A 61 2.63 6.38 3.76
CA ASN A 61 1.99 5.44 2.85
C ASN A 61 0.60 6.01 2.49
N CYS A 62 0.61 7.11 1.75
CA CYS A 62 -0.61 7.79 1.29
C CYS A 62 -1.24 6.96 0.18
N ILE A 63 -2.05 5.97 0.58
CA ILE A 63 -2.74 5.07 -0.33
C ILE A 63 -3.79 5.85 -1.13
N TYR A 64 -3.69 5.78 -2.46
CA TYR A 64 -4.66 6.37 -3.37
C TYR A 64 -4.94 5.41 -4.53
N SER A 65 -6.20 5.31 -4.95
CA SER A 65 -6.60 4.53 -6.12
C SER A 65 -7.15 5.48 -7.18
N ILE A 66 -6.54 5.45 -8.37
CA ILE A 66 -6.98 6.29 -9.51
C ILE A 66 -8.42 5.96 -9.90
N LYS A 67 -8.91 4.74 -9.63
CA LYS A 67 -10.33 4.38 -9.85
C LYS A 67 -11.32 5.27 -9.08
N SER A 68 -10.87 5.92 -8.00
CA SER A 68 -11.69 6.87 -7.25
C SER A 68 -12.05 8.10 -8.10
N GLU A 69 -11.21 8.48 -9.06
CA GLU A 69 -11.46 9.57 -9.99
C GLU A 69 -12.69 9.31 -10.87
N LEU A 70 -12.95 8.06 -11.24
CA LEU A 70 -14.14 7.68 -12.02
C LEU A 70 -15.45 7.96 -11.30
N LYS A 71 -15.43 8.05 -9.96
CA LYS A 71 -16.60 8.32 -9.12
C LYS A 71 -16.76 9.80 -8.81
N ASP A 72 -15.70 10.59 -8.97
CA ASP A 72 -15.70 12.02 -8.70
C ASP A 72 -15.65 12.83 -9.99
N LYS A 73 -16.80 13.34 -10.42
CA LYS A 73 -16.91 14.17 -11.63
C LYS A 73 -16.10 15.47 -11.55
N THR A 74 -15.73 15.93 -10.35
CA THR A 74 -14.96 17.16 -10.17
C THR A 74 -13.45 16.93 -10.26
N HIS A 75 -13.00 15.69 -10.08
CA HIS A 75 -11.60 15.32 -9.95
C HIS A 75 -10.85 16.17 -8.90
N GLN A 76 -11.53 16.52 -7.79
CA GLN A 76 -10.95 17.32 -6.70
C GLN A 76 -10.92 16.56 -5.37
N ALA A 77 -11.70 15.49 -5.21
CA ALA A 77 -11.79 14.73 -3.96
C ALA A 77 -10.44 14.11 -3.57
N TYR A 78 -9.55 13.87 -4.54
CA TYR A 78 -8.20 13.39 -4.28
C TYR A 78 -7.42 14.33 -3.34
N LYS A 79 -7.67 15.65 -3.36
CA LYS A 79 -6.99 16.64 -2.51
C LYS A 79 -7.23 16.45 -1.02
N LYS A 80 -8.31 15.74 -0.64
CA LYS A 80 -8.58 15.37 0.75
C LYS A 80 -7.68 14.22 1.24
N ILE A 81 -7.07 13.50 0.30
CA ILE A 81 -6.30 12.28 0.53
C ILE A 81 -4.82 12.55 0.25
N ILE A 82 -4.50 13.09 -0.94
CA ILE A 82 -3.17 13.55 -1.31
C ILE A 82 -3.12 15.05 -1.07
N ASN A 83 -2.33 15.47 -0.10
CA ASN A 83 -2.18 16.87 0.31
C ASN A 83 -0.72 17.15 0.72
N ASP A 84 -0.45 18.36 1.20
CA ASP A 84 0.91 18.83 1.51
C ASP A 84 1.59 18.05 2.65
N GLU A 85 0.85 17.26 3.44
CA GLU A 85 1.44 16.38 4.45
C GLU A 85 1.93 15.06 3.87
N SER A 86 1.48 14.67 2.67
CA SER A 86 1.82 13.40 2.03
C SER A 86 3.30 13.37 1.63
N VAL A 87 4.03 12.38 2.14
CA VAL A 87 5.45 12.15 1.82
C VAL A 87 5.61 11.11 0.72
N PHE A 88 4.92 9.97 0.84
CA PHE A 88 4.93 8.91 -0.17
C PHE A 88 3.50 8.61 -0.63
N ILE A 89 3.24 8.85 -1.92
CA ILE A 89 1.96 8.50 -2.56
C ILE A 89 2.05 7.07 -3.10
N HIS A 90 1.18 6.19 -2.62
CA HIS A 90 1.10 4.81 -3.07
C HIS A 90 -0.15 4.62 -3.93
N TYR A 91 0.04 4.63 -5.26
CA TYR A 91 -1.03 4.38 -6.22
C TYR A 91 -1.39 2.87 -6.28
N VAL A 92 -2.37 2.46 -5.49
CA VAL A 92 -2.83 1.06 -5.37
C VAL A 92 -3.85 0.68 -6.45
N GLY A 93 -4.06 -0.63 -6.63
CA GLY A 93 -4.99 -1.17 -7.62
C GLY A 93 -4.38 -1.29 -9.02
N THR A 94 -5.23 -1.60 -10.00
CA THR A 94 -4.80 -1.97 -11.36
C THR A 94 -4.45 -0.78 -12.26
N THR A 95 -5.06 0.39 -12.01
CA THR A 95 -4.81 1.60 -12.79
C THR A 95 -3.65 2.35 -12.17
N LYS A 96 -2.62 2.64 -12.97
CA LYS A 96 -1.38 3.27 -12.53
C LYS A 96 -1.17 4.62 -13.20
N PRO A 97 -0.43 5.55 -12.60
CA PRO A 97 -0.27 6.90 -13.14
C PRO A 97 0.49 6.94 -14.47
N TRP A 98 1.33 5.94 -14.76
CA TRP A 98 2.00 5.80 -16.06
C TRP A 98 1.11 5.19 -17.15
N ASN A 99 -0.12 4.76 -16.84
CA ASN A 99 -1.03 4.26 -17.87
C ASN A 99 -1.59 5.43 -18.69
N GLU A 100 -1.67 5.27 -20.01
CA GLU A 100 -2.24 6.29 -20.92
C GLU A 100 -3.67 6.70 -20.55
N TRP A 101 -4.47 5.76 -20.05
CA TRP A 101 -5.85 5.94 -19.61
C TRP A 101 -5.97 6.25 -18.11
N GLY A 102 -4.85 6.39 -17.42
CA GLY A 102 -4.76 6.74 -16.00
C GLY A 102 -4.51 8.23 -15.74
N GLN A 103 -4.60 9.07 -16.77
CA GLN A 103 -4.25 10.49 -16.70
C GLN A 103 -5.36 11.28 -16.00
N TYR A 104 -5.17 11.59 -14.71
CA TYR A 104 -6.11 12.36 -13.89
C TYR A 104 -5.36 13.41 -13.08
N PRO A 105 -6.03 14.47 -12.57
CA PRO A 105 -5.37 15.48 -11.74
C PRO A 105 -4.58 14.90 -10.56
N SER A 106 -5.03 13.81 -9.94
CA SER A 106 -4.29 13.14 -8.87
C SER A 106 -2.97 12.50 -9.28
N THR A 107 -2.69 12.29 -10.58
CA THR A 107 -1.45 11.68 -11.06
C THR A 107 -0.36 12.69 -11.36
N ILE A 108 -0.64 14.00 -11.26
CA ILE A 108 0.32 15.06 -11.55
C ILE A 108 1.63 14.90 -10.74
N PHE A 109 1.53 14.46 -9.48
CA PHE A 109 2.68 14.24 -8.61
C PHE A 109 3.62 13.15 -9.12
N PHE A 110 3.09 12.12 -9.78
CA PHE A 110 3.92 11.12 -10.43
C PHE A 110 4.66 11.74 -11.62
N HIS A 111 3.95 12.41 -12.52
CA HIS A 111 4.54 12.96 -13.75
C HIS A 111 5.56 14.08 -13.52
N GLN A 112 5.46 14.81 -12.40
CA GLN A 112 6.44 15.84 -12.01
C GLN A 112 7.67 15.27 -11.28
N SER A 113 7.61 14.01 -10.84
CA SER A 113 8.68 13.36 -10.09
C SER A 113 9.63 12.52 -10.95
N VAL A 114 9.29 12.32 -12.23
CA VAL A 114 10.05 11.55 -13.23
C VAL A 114 10.76 12.47 -14.22
#